data_AF-A0A0C3H4Q0-F1
#
_entry.id   AF-A0A0C3H4Q0-F1
#
_cell.length_a   1.000
_cell.length_b   1.000
_cell.length_c   1.000
_cell.angle_alpha   90.00
_cell.angle_beta   90.00
_cell.angle_gamma   90.00
#
_symmetry.space_group_name_H-M   'P 1'
#
loop_
_entity.id
_entity.type
_entity.pdbx_description
1 polymer ?
#
loop_
_entity_poly.entity_id
_entity_poly.type
_entity_poly.pdbx_seq_one_letter_code
_entity_poly.pdbx_strand_id
1 'polypeptide(L)'
;MNFLTLVSRSKKRKERHETPASSGEASWAQRDEDSTPIQKGQNHGVRLLHQPSVPTNTLVDIVFVHGLTGNAYSTWYNEQHALHWPSKLLKDDIPEARIFTFGYDADVASFWGGASQNRLANHAENMLGDLAGEGEETVSKDDRSIIFVVHSLGGLVTEKALQLSENNAETHLRQIEACTIGILFLGTPHSGSGFAPFAKSVAQALKIAGKRVNTDILDALKQDSQTLLDVEDWFGHWLRRRSEKGKAVDITSLLEEKELPIVGKVVTEASTRIFGYPMYGINENHMNMTKFTSAKDPGYKTVTRELRRWIKKLQDQKGRDRAIH
;
A
#
# COMPACT_ATOMS: atom_id res chain seq x y z
N MET A 1 -75.41 40.75 16.56
CA MET A 1 -76.62 39.92 16.37
C MET A 1 -76.84 39.77 14.87
N ASN A 2 -77.17 38.55 14.41
CA ASN A 2 -77.36 38.02 13.02
C ASN A 2 -76.24 37.02 12.62
N PHE A 3 -76.34 35.75 13.06
CA PHE A 3 -77.02 34.56 12.46
C PHE A 3 -76.29 33.98 11.23
N LEU A 4 -75.55 32.85 11.39
CA LEU A 4 -75.89 31.45 11.00
C LEU A 4 -76.18 31.29 9.48
N THR A 5 -75.53 30.42 8.71
CA THR A 5 -75.76 28.95 8.72
C THR A 5 -74.71 28.17 7.89
N LEU A 6 -74.43 26.94 8.33
CA LEU A 6 -73.58 25.86 7.78
C LEU A 6 -73.87 25.41 6.33
N VAL A 7 -72.85 24.85 5.66
CA VAL A 7 -72.95 23.56 4.95
C VAL A 7 -71.66 22.74 5.17
N SER A 8 -71.82 21.51 5.65
CA SER A 8 -70.75 20.51 5.88
C SER A 8 -70.60 19.57 4.68
N ARG A 9 -69.40 19.04 4.44
CA ARG A 9 -69.20 17.73 3.78
C ARG A 9 -67.96 17.02 4.33
N SER A 10 -68.20 15.76 4.69
CA SER A 10 -67.36 14.83 5.45
C SER A 10 -66.21 14.23 4.64
N LYS A 11 -65.03 14.08 5.28
CA LYS A 11 -63.86 13.33 4.81
C LYS A 11 -64.04 11.83 5.07
N LYS A 12 -63.89 10.99 4.05
CA LYS A 12 -63.62 9.55 4.20
C LYS A 12 -62.12 9.27 4.01
N ARG A 13 -61.51 8.68 5.04
CA ARG A 13 -60.14 8.15 5.10
C ARG A 13 -60.10 6.80 4.38
N LYS A 14 -59.10 6.60 3.51
CA LYS A 14 -58.71 5.27 3.01
C LYS A 14 -57.19 5.18 3.12
N GLU A 15 -56.72 4.41 4.09
CA GLU A 15 -55.31 4.09 4.27
C GLU A 15 -54.86 3.16 3.14
N ARG A 16 -53.69 3.46 2.58
CA ARG A 16 -52.94 2.54 1.71
C ARG A 16 -51.61 2.28 2.41
N HIS A 17 -51.36 1.01 2.68
CA HIS A 17 -50.05 0.49 3.03
C HIS A 17 -49.12 0.69 1.83
N GLU A 18 -48.06 1.46 2.01
CA GLU A 18 -46.88 1.44 1.15
C GLU A 18 -45.76 0.72 1.90
N THR A 19 -45.31 -0.40 1.32
CA THR A 19 -44.05 -1.05 1.67
C THR A 19 -42.89 -0.16 1.23
N PRO A 20 -41.88 0.13 2.08
CA PRO A 20 -40.71 0.86 1.62
C PRO A 20 -39.86 -0.05 0.73
N ALA A 21 -39.66 0.36 -0.52
CA ALA A 21 -38.68 -0.24 -1.41
C ALA A 21 -37.26 0.03 -0.88
N SER A 22 -36.43 -1.01 -0.95
CA SER A 22 -34.98 -1.01 -0.70
C SER A 22 -34.29 0.17 -1.40
N SER A 23 -33.69 1.06 -0.62
CA SER A 23 -32.91 2.21 -1.10
C SER A 23 -31.39 1.99 -0.94
N GLY A 24 -30.90 0.75 -0.97
CA GLY A 24 -29.50 0.42 -0.70
C GLY A 24 -28.62 0.17 -1.93
N GLU A 25 -29.18 -0.03 -3.12
CA GLU A 25 -28.42 -0.59 -4.25
C GLU A 25 -27.88 0.44 -5.25
N ALA A 26 -28.25 1.73 -5.14
CA ALA A 26 -27.97 2.69 -6.20
C ALA A 26 -26.62 3.44 -6.10
N SER A 27 -25.89 3.33 -4.98
CA SER A 27 -24.70 4.17 -4.72
C SER A 27 -23.39 3.60 -5.28
N TRP A 28 -23.24 2.27 -5.33
CA TRP A 28 -21.99 1.63 -5.76
C TRP A 28 -21.87 1.49 -7.28
N ALA A 29 -22.99 1.41 -8.00
CA ALA A 29 -23.02 1.21 -9.46
C ALA A 29 -22.52 2.44 -10.26
N GLN A 30 -22.47 3.64 -9.64
CA GLN A 30 -21.98 4.85 -10.30
C GLN A 30 -20.46 5.06 -10.19
N ARG A 31 -19.72 4.25 -9.42
CA ARG A 31 -18.26 4.40 -9.27
C ARG A 31 -17.43 3.60 -10.27
N ASP A 32 -18.02 2.61 -10.94
CA ASP A 32 -17.33 1.87 -12.01
C ASP A 32 -16.92 2.80 -13.17
N GLU A 33 -17.55 3.97 -13.31
CA GLU A 33 -17.24 4.98 -14.34
C GLU A 33 -16.16 5.99 -13.93
N ASP A 34 -15.79 6.12 -12.64
CA ASP A 34 -14.84 7.14 -12.16
C ASP A 34 -13.46 6.59 -11.74
N SER A 35 -13.23 5.27 -11.89
CA SER A 35 -11.87 4.72 -11.78
C SER A 35 -11.08 5.09 -13.03
N THR A 36 -10.56 6.32 -13.08
CA THR A 36 -9.61 6.70 -14.11
C THR A 36 -8.45 5.70 -14.09
N PRO A 37 -8.19 4.96 -15.18
CA PRO A 37 -7.08 4.01 -15.23
C PRO A 37 -5.79 4.74 -14.87
N ILE A 38 -4.95 4.11 -14.04
CA ILE A 38 -3.67 4.70 -13.68
C ILE A 38 -2.91 5.12 -14.94
N GLN A 39 -2.51 6.39 -14.98
CA GLN A 39 -1.90 7.01 -16.15
C GLN A 39 -0.38 6.92 -16.08
N LYS A 40 0.29 6.88 -17.24
CA LYS A 40 1.75 7.04 -17.30
C LYS A 40 2.11 8.44 -16.79
N GLY A 41 2.85 8.53 -15.69
CA GLY A 41 3.28 9.82 -15.13
C GLY A 41 3.23 9.85 -13.61
N GLN A 42 3.24 11.07 -13.05
CA GLN A 42 3.13 11.29 -11.61
C GLN A 42 1.68 11.07 -11.16
N ASN A 43 1.47 10.08 -10.31
CA ASN A 43 0.18 9.80 -9.68
C ASN A 43 0.39 9.87 -8.17
N HIS A 44 0.17 11.04 -7.57
CA HIS A 44 0.33 11.22 -6.12
C HIS A 44 -0.94 10.83 -5.35
N GLY A 45 -0.74 10.43 -4.10
CA GLY A 45 -1.78 9.92 -3.21
C GLY A 45 -2.14 8.46 -3.51
N VAL A 46 -3.19 7.99 -2.84
CA VAL A 46 -3.75 6.66 -3.11
C VAL A 46 -4.58 6.66 -4.40
N ARG A 47 -4.44 5.59 -5.17
CA ARG A 47 -5.19 5.32 -6.40
C ARG A 47 -5.69 3.90 -6.40
N LEU A 48 -6.99 3.73 -6.62
CA LEU A 48 -7.61 2.43 -6.84
C LEU A 48 -7.20 1.87 -8.21
N LEU A 49 -6.64 0.67 -8.21
CA LEU A 49 -6.27 -0.07 -9.42
C LEU A 49 -7.30 -1.13 -9.81
N HIS A 50 -7.92 -1.73 -8.81
CA HIS A 50 -8.95 -2.75 -8.98
C HIS A 50 -9.80 -2.85 -7.72
N GLN A 51 -11.09 -3.10 -7.90
CA GLN A 51 -12.02 -3.48 -6.84
C GLN A 51 -12.82 -4.70 -7.30
N PRO A 52 -13.12 -5.65 -6.40
CA PRO A 52 -14.02 -6.75 -6.71
C PRO A 52 -15.40 -6.23 -7.13
N SER A 53 -16.04 -6.87 -8.12
CA SER A 53 -17.35 -6.44 -8.65
C SER A 53 -18.46 -6.37 -7.60
N VAL A 54 -18.31 -7.13 -6.52
CA VAL A 54 -19.19 -7.06 -5.35
C VAL A 54 -18.32 -6.59 -4.19
N PRO A 55 -18.41 -5.32 -3.76
CA PRO A 55 -17.54 -4.77 -2.71
C PRO A 55 -17.54 -5.55 -1.40
N THR A 56 -18.67 -6.18 -1.03
CA THR A 56 -18.78 -7.03 0.17
C THR A 56 -17.97 -8.32 0.09
N ASN A 57 -17.48 -8.69 -1.10
CA ASN A 57 -16.57 -9.82 -1.28
C ASN A 57 -15.10 -9.42 -1.08
N THR A 58 -14.81 -8.15 -0.82
CA THR A 58 -13.45 -7.69 -0.54
C THR A 58 -12.96 -8.34 0.74
N LEU A 59 -11.94 -9.17 0.61
CA LEU A 59 -11.32 -9.86 1.73
C LEU A 59 -10.13 -9.08 2.28
N VAL A 60 -9.39 -8.40 1.41
CA VAL A 60 -8.11 -7.77 1.71
C VAL A 60 -7.86 -6.58 0.79
N ASP A 61 -7.21 -5.55 1.32
CA ASP A 61 -6.61 -4.48 0.55
C ASP A 61 -5.14 -4.81 0.28
N ILE A 62 -4.69 -4.70 -0.97
CA ILE A 62 -3.27 -4.81 -1.35
C ILE A 62 -2.78 -3.45 -1.80
N VAL A 63 -1.80 -2.89 -1.09
CA VAL A 63 -1.31 -1.52 -1.32
C VAL A 63 0.12 -1.55 -1.85
N PHE A 64 0.30 -1.02 -3.06
CA PHE A 64 1.57 -0.93 -3.75
C PHE A 64 2.28 0.40 -3.48
N VAL A 65 3.48 0.36 -2.90
CA VAL A 65 4.26 1.56 -2.55
C VAL A 65 5.59 1.55 -3.30
N HIS A 66 5.81 2.54 -4.16
CA HIS A 66 7.02 2.64 -4.95
C HIS A 66 8.22 3.19 -4.16
N GLY A 67 9.43 2.96 -4.66
CA GLY A 67 10.64 3.57 -4.13
C GLY A 67 11.06 4.87 -4.84
N LEU A 68 12.26 5.31 -4.53
CA LEU A 68 12.91 6.48 -5.13
C LEU A 68 13.06 6.36 -6.63
N THR A 69 13.12 7.50 -7.31
CA THR A 69 13.29 7.60 -8.77
C THR A 69 12.18 6.95 -9.61
N GLY A 70 11.24 6.25 -8.96
CA GLY A 70 10.03 5.70 -9.54
C GLY A 70 8.80 6.56 -9.26
N ASN A 71 7.64 6.01 -9.62
CA ASN A 71 6.32 6.54 -9.29
C ASN A 71 5.31 5.38 -9.25
N ALA A 72 4.10 5.67 -8.82
CA ALA A 72 3.03 4.68 -8.67
C ALA A 72 2.66 3.92 -9.97
N TYR A 73 3.06 4.40 -11.16
CA TYR A 73 2.87 3.69 -12.42
C TYR A 73 4.13 2.95 -12.87
N SER A 74 5.23 3.69 -13.08
CA SER A 74 6.41 3.16 -13.77
C SER A 74 7.18 2.12 -12.97
N THR A 75 7.03 2.10 -11.64
CA THR A 75 7.65 1.08 -10.80
C THR A 75 7.08 -0.31 -11.08
N TRP A 76 5.80 -0.40 -11.46
CA TRP A 76 5.11 -1.67 -11.69
C TRP A 76 4.82 -1.94 -13.17
N TYR A 77 5.33 -1.09 -14.06
CA TYR A 77 5.11 -1.16 -15.49
C TYR A 77 6.34 -1.70 -16.22
N ASN A 78 6.14 -2.78 -16.98
CA ASN A 78 7.12 -3.25 -17.95
C ASN A 78 6.83 -2.63 -19.32
N GLU A 79 7.76 -1.78 -19.80
CA GLU A 79 7.58 -1.06 -21.07
C GLU A 79 7.67 -1.96 -22.30
N GLN A 80 8.51 -2.99 -22.28
CA GLN A 80 8.68 -3.92 -23.41
C GLN A 80 7.43 -4.77 -23.63
N HIS A 81 6.76 -5.13 -22.54
CA HIS A 81 5.55 -5.96 -22.57
C HIS A 81 4.25 -5.15 -22.46
N ALA A 82 4.37 -3.81 -22.38
CA ALA A 82 3.25 -2.89 -22.13
C ALA A 82 2.33 -3.34 -20.98
N LEU A 83 2.94 -3.78 -19.87
CA LEU A 83 2.23 -4.49 -18.80
C LEU A 83 2.40 -3.78 -17.45
N HIS A 84 1.29 -3.25 -16.93
CA HIS A 84 1.19 -2.83 -15.53
C HIS A 84 0.62 -3.99 -14.71
N TRP A 85 1.49 -4.86 -14.19
CA TRP A 85 1.06 -6.17 -13.66
C TRP A 85 0.10 -6.10 -12.46
N PRO A 86 0.14 -5.10 -11.55
CA PRO A 86 -0.83 -5.05 -10.45
C PRO A 86 -2.27 -4.86 -10.93
N SER A 87 -2.48 -4.05 -11.98
CA SER A 87 -3.83 -3.78 -12.52
C SER A 87 -4.26 -4.75 -13.63
N LYS A 88 -3.30 -5.49 -14.21
CA LYS A 88 -3.56 -6.38 -15.35
C LYS A 88 -3.52 -7.86 -15.03
N LEU A 89 -2.71 -8.31 -14.08
CA LEU A 89 -2.57 -9.73 -13.73
C LEU A 89 -3.13 -10.03 -12.34
N LEU A 90 -2.77 -9.21 -11.34
CA LEU A 90 -3.06 -9.54 -9.94
C LEU A 90 -4.56 -9.60 -9.64
N LYS A 91 -5.35 -8.76 -10.30
CA LYS A 91 -6.82 -8.77 -10.21
C LYS A 91 -7.46 -10.12 -10.60
N ASP A 92 -6.84 -10.85 -11.53
CA ASP A 92 -7.35 -12.14 -12.00
C ASP A 92 -6.84 -13.28 -11.10
N ASP A 93 -5.64 -13.11 -10.55
CA ASP A 93 -5.00 -14.08 -9.67
C ASP A 93 -5.48 -14.03 -8.21
N ILE A 94 -6.02 -12.89 -7.78
CA ILE A 94 -6.56 -12.60 -6.44
C ILE A 94 -7.84 -11.73 -6.58
N PRO A 95 -8.95 -12.29 -7.05
CA PRO A 95 -10.17 -11.54 -7.36
C PRO A 95 -10.90 -10.99 -6.12
N GLU A 96 -10.57 -11.47 -4.93
CA GLU A 96 -11.12 -10.98 -3.65
C GLU A 96 -10.35 -9.77 -3.08
N ALA A 97 -9.27 -9.35 -3.74
CA ALA A 97 -8.46 -8.22 -3.30
C ALA A 97 -8.91 -6.91 -3.94
N ARG A 98 -9.04 -5.87 -3.11
CA ARG A 98 -9.04 -4.50 -3.58
C ARG A 98 -7.60 -4.03 -3.68
N ILE A 99 -7.21 -3.49 -4.83
CA ILE A 99 -5.81 -3.19 -5.14
C ILE A 99 -5.63 -1.68 -5.25
N PHE A 100 -4.68 -1.16 -4.49
CA PHE A 100 -4.28 0.24 -4.49
C PHE A 100 -2.83 0.41 -4.87
N THR A 101 -2.48 1.59 -5.36
CA THR A 101 -1.10 2.07 -5.30
C THR A 101 -1.06 3.43 -4.64
N PHE A 102 -0.01 3.66 -3.84
CA PHE A 102 0.30 4.96 -3.28
C PHE A 102 1.49 5.56 -4.01
N GLY A 103 1.33 6.80 -4.47
CA GLY A 103 2.41 7.57 -5.05
C GLY A 103 2.76 8.83 -4.28
N TYR A 104 4.05 9.15 -4.27
CA TYR A 104 4.59 10.34 -3.61
C TYR A 104 5.74 10.93 -4.43
N ASP A 105 6.14 12.17 -4.13
CA ASP A 105 7.31 12.77 -4.76
C ASP A 105 8.58 12.06 -4.30
N ALA A 106 9.07 11.19 -5.18
CA ALA A 106 10.25 10.37 -4.96
C ALA A 106 11.46 10.84 -5.78
N ASP A 107 11.43 12.08 -6.29
CA ASP A 107 12.64 12.71 -6.79
C ASP A 107 13.62 12.91 -5.63
N VAL A 108 14.87 12.48 -5.80
CA VAL A 108 15.86 12.46 -4.73
C VAL A 108 16.19 13.87 -4.23
N ALA A 109 16.24 14.87 -5.11
CA ALA A 109 16.50 16.24 -4.72
C ALA A 109 15.32 16.85 -3.96
N SER A 110 14.10 16.45 -4.29
CA SER A 110 12.95 16.72 -3.43
C SER A 110 13.08 15.96 -2.11
N PHE A 111 13.10 14.63 -2.14
CA PHE A 111 13.00 13.78 -0.95
C PHE A 111 14.06 14.08 0.11
N TRP A 112 15.28 14.47 -0.30
CA TRP A 112 16.39 14.76 0.61
C TRP A 112 16.97 16.17 0.52
N GLY A 113 16.57 17.01 -0.44
CA GLY A 113 17.08 18.38 -0.52
C GLY A 113 16.29 19.37 0.35
N GLY A 114 17.01 20.18 1.13
CA GLY A 114 16.61 21.50 1.65
C GLY A 114 15.35 21.60 2.53
N ALA A 115 15.52 22.21 3.72
CA ALA A 115 14.49 22.73 4.65
C ALA A 115 13.45 21.78 5.27
N SER A 116 13.24 20.56 4.77
CA SER A 116 12.32 19.59 5.38
C SER A 116 13.05 18.33 5.81
N GLN A 117 13.48 18.29 7.08
CA GLN A 117 14.07 17.10 7.70
C GLN A 117 13.07 15.96 7.95
N ASN A 118 11.83 16.06 7.43
CA ASN A 118 10.75 15.12 7.77
C ASN A 118 9.93 14.63 6.56
N ARG A 119 10.49 14.66 5.34
CA ARG A 119 9.75 14.26 4.13
C ARG A 119 9.27 12.81 4.17
N LEU A 120 10.06 11.91 4.74
CA LEU A 120 9.64 10.53 4.99
C LEU A 120 8.33 10.48 5.80
N ALA A 121 8.27 11.20 6.92
CA ALA A 121 7.07 11.24 7.74
C ALA A 121 5.91 11.94 7.01
N ASN A 122 6.15 13.03 6.29
CA ASN A 122 5.09 13.71 5.52
C ASN A 122 4.45 12.75 4.49
N HIS A 123 5.26 11.98 3.77
CA HIS A 123 4.75 10.97 2.82
C HIS A 123 4.00 9.84 3.55
N ALA A 124 4.49 9.42 4.71
CA ALA A 124 3.84 8.43 5.54
C ALA A 124 2.49 8.92 6.10
N GLU A 125 2.39 10.17 6.54
CA GLU A 125 1.16 10.82 7.00
C GLU A 125 0.13 10.94 5.89
N ASN A 126 0.56 11.36 4.70
CA ASN A 126 -0.32 11.43 3.52
C ASN A 126 -0.85 10.04 3.15
N MET A 127 0.01 9.01 3.12
CA MET A 127 -0.43 7.64 2.87
C MET A 127 -1.44 7.17 3.91
N LEU A 128 -1.20 7.49 5.18
CA LEU A 128 -2.08 7.12 6.28
C LEU A 128 -3.46 7.76 6.15
N GLY A 129 -3.52 9.06 5.88
CA GLY A 129 -4.76 9.82 5.69
C GLY A 129 -5.56 9.30 4.50
N ASP A 130 -4.91 9.12 3.35
CA ASP A 130 -5.56 8.62 2.14
C ASP A 130 -6.12 7.21 2.34
N LEU A 131 -5.33 6.28 2.90
CA LEU A 131 -5.78 4.89 3.14
C LEU A 131 -6.89 4.80 4.17
N ALA A 132 -6.92 5.71 5.15
CA ALA A 132 -7.98 5.77 6.13
C ALA A 132 -9.30 6.19 5.46
N GLY A 133 -9.28 7.19 4.58
CA GLY A 133 -10.45 7.61 3.79
C GLY A 133 -11.04 6.48 2.94
N GLU A 134 -10.19 5.70 2.25
CA GLU A 134 -10.61 4.55 1.44
C GLU A 134 -11.25 3.42 2.26
N GLY A 135 -10.99 3.35 3.57
CA GLY A 135 -11.53 2.33 4.46
C GLY A 135 -12.95 2.62 4.94
N GLU A 136 -13.31 3.90 5.09
CA GLU A 136 -14.60 4.30 5.66
C GLU A 136 -15.78 4.03 4.71
N GLU A 137 -15.52 3.91 3.42
CA GLU A 137 -16.57 3.87 2.40
C GLU A 137 -16.97 2.46 1.93
N THR A 138 -16.17 1.43 2.23
CA THR A 138 -16.26 0.16 1.47
C THR A 138 -16.27 -1.14 2.27
N VAL A 139 -15.69 -1.18 3.47
CA VAL A 139 -15.56 -2.41 4.28
C VAL A 139 -15.87 -2.08 5.73
N SER A 140 -16.54 -2.99 6.45
CA SER A 140 -16.72 -2.84 7.90
C SER A 140 -15.35 -2.71 8.56
N LYS A 141 -15.21 -1.81 9.55
CA LYS A 141 -13.93 -1.56 10.23
C LYS A 141 -13.33 -2.83 10.85
N ASP A 142 -14.17 -3.79 11.23
CA ASP A 142 -13.76 -5.04 11.87
C ASP A 142 -13.31 -6.13 10.87
N ASP A 143 -13.60 -5.97 9.58
CA ASP A 143 -13.25 -6.94 8.53
C ASP A 143 -12.03 -6.55 7.69
N ARG A 144 -11.50 -5.32 7.84
CA ARG A 144 -10.43 -4.84 6.96
C ARG A 144 -9.10 -5.54 7.26
N SER A 145 -8.46 -6.06 6.21
CA SER A 145 -7.10 -6.60 6.26
C SER A 145 -6.27 -5.93 5.18
N ILE A 146 -5.03 -5.56 5.50
CA ILE A 146 -4.13 -4.82 4.60
C ILE A 146 -2.84 -5.61 4.41
N ILE A 147 -2.44 -5.77 3.15
CA ILE A 147 -1.12 -6.27 2.75
C ILE A 147 -0.40 -5.17 1.98
N PHE A 148 0.83 -4.86 2.36
CA PHE A 148 1.67 -3.94 1.60
C PHE A 148 2.62 -4.69 0.67
N VAL A 149 2.75 -4.22 -0.57
CA VAL A 149 3.79 -4.64 -1.52
C VAL A 149 4.65 -3.42 -1.81
N VAL A 150 5.88 -3.43 -1.32
CA VAL A 150 6.69 -2.22 -1.22
C VAL A 150 8.02 -2.40 -1.91
N HIS A 151 8.50 -1.37 -2.59
CA HIS A 151 9.79 -1.40 -3.27
C HIS A 151 10.77 -0.39 -2.67
N SER A 152 11.98 -0.86 -2.40
CA SER A 152 13.10 -0.01 -1.97
C SER A 152 12.70 0.92 -0.80
N LEU A 153 12.91 2.23 -0.93
CA LEU A 153 12.56 3.21 0.11
C LEU A 153 11.06 3.26 0.43
N GLY A 154 10.19 2.80 -0.47
CA GLY A 154 8.75 2.70 -0.19
C GLY A 154 8.46 1.79 1.00
N GLY A 155 9.34 0.83 1.29
CA GLY A 155 9.27 0.02 2.51
C GLY A 155 9.44 0.85 3.77
N LEU A 156 10.44 1.75 3.80
CA LEU A 156 10.67 2.64 4.94
C LEU A 156 9.55 3.68 5.10
N VAL A 157 8.98 4.18 4.00
CA VAL A 157 7.77 5.03 4.03
C VAL A 157 6.61 4.26 4.69
N THR A 158 6.46 2.98 4.34
CA THR A 158 5.41 2.11 4.89
C THR A 158 5.62 1.85 6.37
N GLU A 159 6.84 1.49 6.78
CA GLU A 159 7.18 1.30 8.20
C GLU A 159 6.92 2.58 9.01
N LYS A 160 7.32 3.74 8.48
CA LYS A 160 7.05 5.03 9.14
C LYS A 160 5.54 5.29 9.26
N ALA A 161 4.74 4.95 8.25
CA ALA A 161 3.28 5.10 8.30
C ALA A 161 2.65 4.20 9.36
N LEU A 162 3.13 2.95 9.48
CA LEU A 162 2.67 2.04 10.52
C LEU A 162 3.07 2.52 11.92
N GLN A 163 4.26 3.11 12.08
CA GLN A 163 4.70 3.74 13.34
C GLN A 163 3.80 4.91 13.74
N LEU A 164 3.48 5.78 12.79
CA LEU A 164 2.59 6.92 13.02
C LEU A 164 1.15 6.46 13.29
N SER A 165 0.70 5.41 12.60
CA SER A 165 -0.60 4.77 12.83
C SER A 165 -0.71 4.18 14.23
N GLU A 166 0.28 3.40 14.70
CA GLU A 166 0.25 2.75 16.03
C GLU A 166 -0.01 3.77 17.15
N ASN A 167 0.58 4.96 17.03
CA ASN A 167 0.54 6.01 18.04
C ASN A 167 -0.56 7.05 17.82
N ASN A 168 -1.42 6.88 16.81
CA ASN A 168 -2.41 7.89 16.47
C ASN A 168 -3.60 7.88 17.44
N ALA A 169 -4.05 9.06 17.87
CA ALA A 169 -5.23 9.21 18.72
C ALA A 169 -6.52 8.89 17.95
N GLU A 170 -6.56 9.23 16.66
CA GLU A 170 -7.71 9.02 15.79
C GLU A 170 -7.83 7.56 15.38
N THR A 171 -8.96 6.93 15.70
CA THR A 171 -9.20 5.50 15.44
C THR A 171 -9.11 5.15 13.95
N HIS A 172 -9.59 6.03 13.07
CA HIS A 172 -9.57 5.80 11.62
C HIS A 172 -8.15 5.82 11.03
N LEU A 173 -7.20 6.52 11.66
CA LEU A 173 -5.79 6.47 11.29
C LEU A 173 -5.13 5.25 11.96
N ARG A 174 -5.38 5.02 13.25
CA ARG A 174 -4.79 3.91 14.01
C ARG A 174 -5.11 2.53 13.44
N GLN A 175 -6.26 2.38 12.79
CA GLN A 175 -6.68 1.10 12.20
C GLN A 175 -5.75 0.62 11.08
N ILE A 176 -4.97 1.48 10.42
CA ILE A 176 -4.11 1.06 9.30
C ILE A 176 -3.04 0.07 9.80
N GLU A 177 -2.36 0.38 10.90
CA GLU A 177 -1.48 -0.59 11.59
C GLU A 177 -2.26 -1.81 12.08
N ALA A 178 -3.41 -1.60 12.72
CA ALA A 178 -4.16 -2.70 13.34
C ALA A 178 -4.56 -3.76 12.30
N CYS A 179 -5.03 -3.31 11.14
CA CYS A 179 -5.48 -4.11 10.00
C CYS A 179 -4.32 -4.65 9.13
N THR A 180 -3.08 -4.21 9.35
CA THR A 180 -1.94 -4.73 8.57
C THR A 180 -1.63 -6.16 8.97
N ILE A 181 -1.73 -7.07 8.01
CA ILE A 181 -1.50 -8.51 8.21
C ILE A 181 -0.25 -9.02 7.50
N GLY A 182 0.28 -8.29 6.52
CA GLY A 182 1.51 -8.69 5.85
C GLY A 182 2.21 -7.58 5.07
N ILE A 183 3.51 -7.74 4.88
CA ILE A 183 4.35 -6.83 4.09
C ILE A 183 5.33 -7.64 3.24
N LEU A 184 5.29 -7.40 1.92
CA LEU A 184 6.20 -7.99 0.95
C LEU A 184 7.17 -6.92 0.47
N PHE A 185 8.45 -7.07 0.85
CA PHE A 185 9.52 -6.13 0.51
C PHE A 185 10.23 -6.55 -0.78
N LEU A 186 10.42 -5.61 -1.69
CA LEU A 186 11.18 -5.76 -2.93
C LEU A 186 12.40 -4.83 -2.83
N GLY A 187 13.54 -5.38 -2.44
CA GLY A 187 14.80 -4.63 -2.34
C GLY A 187 14.77 -3.50 -1.30
N THR A 188 14.05 -3.64 -0.18
CA THR A 188 14.11 -2.62 0.87
C THR A 188 15.38 -2.78 1.72
N PRO A 189 16.13 -1.70 1.99
CA PRO A 189 17.24 -1.72 2.94
C PRO A 189 16.71 -1.44 4.37
N HIS A 190 16.74 -2.46 5.23
CA HIS A 190 16.31 -2.48 6.65
C HIS A 190 17.47 -2.53 7.65
N SER A 191 18.73 -2.46 7.22
CA SER A 191 19.85 -2.48 8.16
C SER A 191 20.62 -1.17 8.14
N GLY A 192 20.87 -0.66 9.35
CA GLY A 192 21.66 0.54 9.59
C GLY A 192 22.96 0.69 8.80
N SER A 193 23.78 -0.36 8.76
CA SER A 193 25.03 -0.35 7.97
C SER A 193 24.80 -0.48 6.45
N GLY A 194 23.58 -0.87 6.05
CA GLY A 194 23.12 -0.98 4.67
C GLY A 194 22.66 0.32 4.03
N PHE A 195 22.28 1.34 4.83
CA PHE A 195 21.77 2.59 4.26
C PHE A 195 22.86 3.43 3.58
N ALA A 196 24.08 3.47 4.13
CA ALA A 196 25.17 4.22 3.52
C ALA A 196 25.61 3.65 2.14
N PRO A 197 25.77 2.32 1.97
CA PRO A 197 25.92 1.70 0.65
C PRO A 197 24.75 2.00 -0.28
N PHE A 198 23.51 1.88 0.20
CA PHE A 198 22.31 2.19 -0.59
C PHE A 198 22.31 3.63 -1.10
N ALA A 199 22.57 4.61 -0.22
CA ALA A 199 22.67 6.02 -0.56
C ALA A 199 23.73 6.30 -1.63
N LYS A 200 24.89 5.65 -1.55
CA LYS A 200 25.94 5.73 -2.59
C LYS A 200 25.45 5.19 -3.93
N SER A 201 24.78 4.03 -3.93
CA SER A 201 24.23 3.43 -5.15
C SER A 201 23.17 4.32 -5.79
N VAL A 202 22.28 4.92 -4.99
CA VAL A 202 21.29 5.91 -5.47
C VAL A 202 21.98 7.13 -6.07
N ALA A 203 22.96 7.71 -5.38
CA ALA A 203 23.70 8.87 -5.87
C ALA A 203 24.43 8.57 -7.20
N GLN A 204 25.02 7.39 -7.32
CA GLN A 204 25.70 6.97 -8.54
C GLN A 204 24.72 6.76 -9.70
N ALA A 205 23.57 6.15 -9.44
CA ALA A 205 22.51 5.98 -10.44
C ALA A 205 22.01 7.32 -10.99
N LEU A 206 21.81 8.32 -10.12
CA LEU A 206 21.41 9.67 -10.53
C LEU A 206 22.47 10.36 -11.39
N LYS A 207 23.75 10.23 -11.02
CA LYS A 207 24.86 10.79 -11.78
C LYS A 207 24.91 10.20 -13.20
N ILE A 208 24.69 8.89 -13.33
CA ILE A 208 24.63 8.21 -14.63
C ILE A 208 23.42 8.68 -15.44
N ALA A 209 22.28 8.90 -14.78
CA ALA A 209 21.07 9.46 -15.40
C ALA A 209 21.18 10.95 -15.75
N GLY A 210 22.34 11.58 -15.57
CA GLY A 210 22.56 13.00 -15.86
C GLY A 210 21.85 13.96 -14.89
N LYS A 211 21.32 13.45 -13.76
CA LYS A 211 20.74 14.28 -12.72
C LYS A 211 21.83 14.90 -11.85
N ARG A 212 21.60 16.15 -11.41
CA ARG A 212 22.54 16.84 -10.52
C ARG A 212 22.47 16.21 -9.13
N VAL A 213 23.61 15.71 -8.66
CA VAL A 213 23.82 15.29 -7.27
C VAL A 213 24.69 16.36 -6.62
N ASN A 214 24.15 17.12 -5.67
CA ASN A 214 24.93 18.05 -4.86
C ASN A 214 25.33 17.38 -3.54
N THR A 215 26.25 18.02 -2.81
CA THR A 215 26.69 17.59 -1.48
C THR A 215 25.54 17.55 -0.48
N ASP A 216 24.57 18.45 -0.62
CA ASP A 216 23.42 18.53 0.28
C ASP A 216 22.55 17.27 0.23
N ILE A 217 22.32 16.69 -0.95
CA ILE A 217 21.62 15.40 -1.10
C ILE A 217 22.40 14.28 -0.41
N LEU A 218 23.73 14.26 -0.56
CA LEU A 218 24.57 13.24 0.07
C LEU A 218 24.60 13.36 1.59
N ASP A 219 24.58 14.58 2.12
CA ASP A 219 24.59 14.83 3.56
C ASP A 219 23.21 14.63 4.17
N ALA A 220 22.13 14.96 3.46
CA ALA A 220 20.77 14.62 3.87
C ALA A 220 20.51 13.11 3.87
N LEU A 221 21.05 12.37 2.89
CA LEU A 221 21.05 10.90 2.92
C LEU A 221 21.76 10.36 4.18
N LYS A 222 22.84 11.00 4.64
CA LYS A 222 23.49 10.60 5.90
C LYS A 222 22.70 11.01 7.14
N GLN A 223 22.04 12.16 7.13
CA GLN A 223 21.26 12.63 8.27
C GLN A 223 19.99 11.77 8.46
N ASP A 224 19.31 11.46 7.37
CA ASP A 224 18.14 10.59 7.36
C ASP A 224 18.47 9.16 7.77
N SER A 225 19.74 8.73 7.70
CA SER A 225 20.10 7.39 8.18
C SER A 225 19.77 7.21 9.66
N GLN A 226 19.83 8.25 10.49
CA GLN A 226 19.44 8.13 11.89
C GLN A 226 17.92 7.94 12.05
N THR A 227 17.12 8.72 11.33
CA THR A 227 15.66 8.55 11.35
C THR A 227 15.25 7.17 10.82
N LEU A 228 15.96 6.66 9.81
CA LEU A 228 15.72 5.34 9.26
C LEU A 228 16.12 4.23 10.21
N LEU A 229 17.25 4.38 10.91
CA LEU A 229 17.64 3.49 12.01
C LEU A 229 16.55 3.41 13.09
N ASP A 230 16.00 4.55 13.48
CA ASP A 230 14.95 4.61 14.51
C ASP A 230 13.65 3.92 14.03
N VAL A 231 13.32 4.02 12.74
CA VAL A 231 12.19 3.31 12.12
C VAL A 231 12.44 1.80 12.07
N GLU A 232 13.63 1.38 11.68
CA GLU A 232 14.02 -0.04 11.63
C GLU A 232 13.98 -0.69 13.03
N ASP A 233 14.54 -0.03 14.04
CA ASP A 233 14.54 -0.53 15.42
C ASP A 233 13.10 -0.63 15.96
N TRP A 234 12.28 0.40 15.72
CA TRP A 234 10.85 0.35 16.02
C TRP A 234 10.15 -0.81 15.29
N PHE A 235 10.46 -1.06 14.01
CA PHE A 235 9.82 -2.08 13.20
C PHE A 235 10.11 -3.49 13.73
N GLY A 236 11.36 -3.77 14.10
CA GLY A 236 11.74 -5.03 14.75
C GLY A 236 10.98 -5.25 16.06
N HIS A 237 10.88 -4.22 16.90
CA HIS A 237 10.09 -4.27 18.12
C HIS A 237 8.59 -4.43 17.85
N TRP A 238 8.06 -3.78 16.82
CA TRP A 238 6.65 -3.88 16.41
C TRP A 238 6.28 -5.29 15.97
N LEU A 239 7.09 -5.93 15.10
CA LEU A 239 6.89 -7.32 14.69
C LEU A 239 6.84 -8.28 15.89
N ARG A 240 7.75 -8.09 16.86
CA ARG A 240 7.75 -8.88 18.10
C ARG A 240 6.49 -8.67 18.93
N ARG A 241 6.10 -7.41 19.20
CA ARG A 241 4.87 -7.07 19.95
C ARG A 241 3.63 -7.66 19.29
N ARG A 242 3.55 -7.60 17.95
CA ARG A 242 2.44 -8.17 17.16
C ARG A 242 2.37 -9.69 17.32
N SER A 243 3.50 -10.37 17.22
CA SER A 243 3.58 -11.81 17.43
C SER A 243 3.16 -12.23 18.84
N GLU A 244 3.65 -11.55 19.88
CA GLU A 244 3.31 -11.82 21.28
C GLU A 244 1.82 -11.64 21.58
N LYS A 245 1.15 -10.72 20.87
CA LYS A 245 -0.31 -10.49 20.96
C LYS A 245 -1.15 -11.43 20.08
N GLY A 246 -0.54 -12.44 19.44
CA GLY A 246 -1.23 -13.34 18.53
C GLY A 246 -1.67 -12.70 17.20
N LYS A 247 -1.16 -11.50 16.88
CA LYS A 247 -1.45 -10.74 15.65
C LYS A 247 -0.23 -10.66 14.74
N ALA A 248 0.51 -11.77 14.63
CA ALA A 248 1.74 -11.84 13.83
C ALA A 248 1.51 -11.36 12.40
N VAL A 249 2.48 -10.59 11.89
CA VAL A 249 2.45 -10.02 10.54
C VAL A 249 3.31 -10.90 9.64
N ASP A 250 2.76 -11.34 8.52
CA ASP A 250 3.50 -12.16 7.58
C ASP A 250 4.45 -11.28 6.75
N ILE A 251 5.74 -11.59 6.74
CA ILE A 251 6.75 -10.83 5.99
C ILE A 251 7.44 -11.73 4.96
N THR A 252 7.76 -11.18 3.80
CA THR A 252 8.72 -11.79 2.88
C THR A 252 9.55 -10.72 2.22
N SER A 253 10.87 -10.92 2.18
CA SER A 253 11.79 -10.02 1.50
C SER A 253 12.30 -10.65 0.20
N LEU A 254 12.31 -9.88 -0.88
CA LEU A 254 12.85 -10.29 -2.17
C LEU A 254 14.05 -9.40 -2.49
N LEU A 255 15.15 -10.03 -2.89
CA LEU A 255 16.43 -9.37 -3.16
C LEU A 255 16.75 -9.43 -4.67
N GLU A 256 17.36 -8.37 -5.20
CA GLU A 256 17.96 -8.41 -6.53
C GLU A 256 19.13 -9.41 -6.61
N GLU A 257 19.19 -10.17 -7.71
CA GLU A 257 20.31 -11.07 -8.01
C GLU A 257 21.25 -10.50 -9.07
N LYS A 258 20.78 -9.58 -9.91
CA LYS A 258 21.62 -8.89 -10.91
C LYS A 258 22.02 -7.51 -10.40
N GLU A 259 23.20 -7.07 -10.82
CA GLU A 259 23.70 -5.73 -10.51
C GLU A 259 23.24 -4.71 -11.55
N LEU A 260 23.17 -3.44 -11.16
CA LEU A 260 23.07 -2.34 -12.12
C LEU A 260 24.44 -2.12 -12.76
N PRO A 261 24.54 -1.95 -14.10
CA PRO A 261 25.80 -1.61 -14.75
C PRO A 261 26.42 -0.36 -14.11
N ILE A 262 27.73 -0.40 -13.83
CA ILE A 262 28.52 0.67 -13.22
C ILE A 262 28.20 0.92 -11.73
N VAL A 263 26.92 0.87 -11.32
CA VAL A 263 26.47 1.10 -9.93
C VAL A 263 26.76 -0.10 -9.02
N GLY A 264 26.69 -1.32 -9.57
CA GLY A 264 26.79 -2.56 -8.79
C GLY A 264 25.46 -2.93 -8.13
N LYS A 265 25.53 -3.70 -7.05
CA LYS A 265 24.37 -4.08 -6.25
C LYS A 265 23.87 -2.88 -5.43
N VAL A 266 22.59 -2.55 -5.52
CA VAL A 266 21.97 -1.43 -4.80
C VAL A 266 21.69 -1.80 -3.36
N VAL A 267 21.26 -3.04 -3.11
CA VAL A 267 20.92 -3.51 -1.76
C VAL A 267 21.56 -4.87 -1.50
N THR A 268 22.21 -5.02 -0.36
CA THR A 268 22.87 -6.28 0.02
C THR A 268 21.89 -7.23 0.71
N GLU A 269 22.24 -8.52 0.72
CA GLU A 269 21.48 -9.52 1.47
C GLU A 269 21.35 -9.17 2.96
N ALA A 270 22.45 -8.74 3.57
CA ALA A 270 22.49 -8.34 4.97
C ALA A 270 21.62 -7.12 5.27
N SER A 271 21.38 -6.26 4.28
CA SER A 271 20.50 -5.10 4.43
C SER A 271 19.04 -5.37 4.14
N THR A 272 18.69 -6.43 3.41
CA THR A 272 17.27 -6.75 3.14
C THR A 272 16.72 -7.84 4.07
N ARG A 273 17.60 -8.63 4.69
CA ARG A 273 17.20 -9.74 5.56
C ARG A 273 16.56 -9.23 6.86
N ILE A 274 15.33 -9.68 7.10
CA ILE A 274 14.66 -9.60 8.40
C ILE A 274 14.72 -10.99 9.03
N PHE A 275 15.38 -11.10 10.18
CA PHE A 275 15.59 -12.40 10.83
C PHE A 275 14.25 -13.07 11.21
N GLY A 276 14.15 -14.38 10.96
CA GLY A 276 12.94 -15.16 11.23
C GLY A 276 11.91 -15.15 10.11
N TYR A 277 12.13 -14.41 9.02
CA TYR A 277 11.21 -14.34 7.88
C TYR A 277 11.82 -14.87 6.58
N PRO A 278 10.99 -15.41 5.66
CA PRO A 278 11.44 -15.85 4.35
C PRO A 278 12.12 -14.75 3.53
N MET A 279 13.15 -15.15 2.79
CA MET A 279 13.81 -14.30 1.82
C MET A 279 14.09 -15.07 0.53
N TYR A 280 13.82 -14.45 -0.61
CA TYR A 280 14.01 -15.04 -1.94
C TYR A 280 14.77 -14.07 -2.86
N GLY A 281 15.41 -14.61 -3.91
CA GLY A 281 15.99 -13.80 -4.96
C GLY A 281 15.00 -13.54 -6.11
N ILE A 282 15.15 -12.40 -6.78
CA ILE A 282 14.59 -12.14 -8.10
C ILE A 282 15.77 -11.97 -9.05
N ASN A 283 15.76 -12.74 -10.14
CA ASN A 283 16.77 -12.70 -11.20
C ASN A 283 16.68 -11.45 -12.09
N GLU A 284 16.66 -10.27 -11.46
CA GLU A 284 16.69 -8.95 -12.06
C GLU A 284 17.52 -8.00 -11.19
N ASN A 285 17.81 -6.82 -11.73
CA ASN A 285 18.42 -5.73 -10.96
C ASN A 285 17.37 -4.94 -10.18
N HIS A 286 17.82 -4.06 -9.29
CA HIS A 286 16.98 -3.25 -8.40
C HIS A 286 15.84 -2.50 -9.10
N MET A 287 16.10 -2.05 -10.33
CA MET A 287 15.17 -1.23 -11.11
C MET A 287 14.16 -2.05 -11.91
N ASN A 288 14.45 -3.34 -12.15
CA ASN A 288 13.65 -4.23 -12.98
C ASN A 288 12.98 -5.35 -12.18
N MET A 289 13.38 -5.58 -10.93
CA MET A 289 12.80 -6.62 -10.07
C MET A 289 11.30 -6.47 -9.81
N THR A 290 10.74 -5.29 -10.10
CA THR A 290 9.31 -4.96 -9.95
C THR A 290 8.54 -4.93 -11.28
N LYS A 291 9.21 -5.18 -12.41
CA LYS A 291 8.66 -4.99 -13.77
C LYS A 291 8.47 -6.34 -14.47
N PHE A 292 7.56 -7.14 -13.95
CA PHE A 292 7.31 -8.48 -14.47
C PHE A 292 6.80 -8.48 -15.91
N THR A 293 7.18 -9.52 -16.65
CA THR A 293 6.94 -9.63 -18.09
C THR A 293 5.61 -10.30 -18.43
N SER A 294 5.10 -11.17 -17.56
CA SER A 294 3.86 -11.92 -17.75
C SER A 294 3.44 -12.68 -16.49
N ALA A 295 2.28 -13.34 -16.51
CA ALA A 295 1.86 -14.27 -15.45
C ALA A 295 2.79 -15.49 -15.30
N LYS A 296 3.66 -15.77 -16.29
CA LYS A 296 4.62 -16.87 -16.24
C LYS A 296 5.97 -16.46 -15.63
N ASP A 297 6.20 -15.16 -15.45
CA ASP A 297 7.42 -14.59 -14.91
C ASP A 297 7.76 -15.19 -13.53
N PRO A 298 8.99 -15.70 -13.30
CA PRO A 298 9.36 -16.30 -12.02
C PRO A 298 9.24 -15.35 -10.82
N GLY A 299 9.56 -14.06 -11.01
CA GLY A 299 9.41 -13.05 -9.97
C GLY A 299 7.95 -12.83 -9.60
N TYR A 300 7.09 -12.68 -10.62
CA TYR A 300 5.64 -12.56 -10.42
C TYR A 300 5.04 -13.76 -9.69
N LYS A 301 5.43 -14.98 -10.09
CA LYS A 301 4.99 -16.22 -9.43
C LYS A 301 5.41 -16.27 -7.97
N THR A 302 6.61 -15.80 -7.65
CA THR A 302 7.11 -15.75 -6.27
C THR A 302 6.29 -14.78 -5.44
N VAL A 303 6.06 -13.55 -5.92
CA VAL A 303 5.22 -12.55 -5.24
C VAL A 303 3.80 -13.09 -5.02
N THR A 304 3.16 -13.56 -6.09
CA THR A 304 1.76 -14.02 -6.04
C THR A 304 1.58 -15.26 -5.16
N ARG A 305 2.58 -16.15 -5.09
CA ARG A 305 2.57 -17.31 -4.19
C ARG A 305 2.49 -16.89 -2.72
N GLU A 306 3.29 -15.91 -2.31
CA GLU A 306 3.29 -15.44 -0.91
C GLU A 306 1.99 -14.72 -0.58
N LEU A 307 1.51 -13.83 -1.47
CA LEU A 307 0.21 -13.16 -1.30
C LEU A 307 -0.92 -14.18 -1.13
N ARG A 308 -1.00 -15.18 -2.02
CA ARG A 308 -2.02 -16.25 -1.92
C ARG A 308 -1.92 -17.05 -0.62
N ARG A 309 -0.70 -17.31 -0.13
CA ARG A 309 -0.51 -18.01 1.15
C ARG A 309 -1.09 -17.22 2.31
N TRP A 310 -0.83 -15.92 2.38
CA TRP A 310 -1.33 -15.06 3.45
C TRP A 310 -2.84 -14.86 3.37
N ILE A 311 -3.37 -14.70 2.16
CA ILE A 311 -4.81 -14.53 1.93
C ILE A 311 -5.57 -15.81 2.29
N LYS A 312 -5.04 -16.99 1.94
CA LYS A 312 -5.64 -18.26 2.35
C LYS A 312 -5.69 -18.40 3.88
N LYS A 313 -4.58 -18.05 4.56
CA LYS A 313 -4.53 -18.04 6.04
C LYS A 313 -5.59 -17.10 6.64
N LEU A 314 -5.80 -15.93 6.03
CA LEU A 314 -6.85 -14.98 6.43
C LEU A 314 -8.26 -15.57 6.23
N GLN A 315 -8.52 -16.22 5.10
CA GLN A 315 -9.80 -16.91 4.83
C GLN A 315 -10.10 -17.96 5.90
N ASP A 316 -9.09 -18.79 6.22
CA ASP A 316 -9.22 -19.85 7.23
C ASP A 316 -9.41 -19.28 8.65
N GLN A 317 -8.88 -18.09 8.95
CA GLN A 317 -9.12 -17.39 10.22
C GLN A 317 -10.55 -16.86 10.29
N LYS A 318 -10.98 -16.06 9.31
CA LYS A 318 -12.34 -15.51 9.28
C LYS A 318 -13.42 -16.60 9.24
N GLY A 319 -13.17 -17.71 8.57
CA GLY A 319 -14.08 -18.86 8.55
C GLY A 319 -14.26 -19.50 9.92
N ARG A 320 -13.19 -19.57 10.74
CA ARG A 320 -13.27 -20.07 12.11
C ARG A 320 -14.00 -19.10 13.03
N ASP A 321 -13.74 -17.80 12.92
CA ASP A 321 -14.39 -16.79 13.76
C ASP A 321 -15.91 -16.76 13.52
N ARG A 322 -16.34 -16.92 12.27
CA ARG A 322 -17.77 -17.04 11.91
C ARG A 322 -18.44 -18.34 12.39
N ALA A 323 -17.68 -19.41 12.62
CA ALA A 323 -18.23 -20.68 13.09
C ALA A 323 -18.41 -20.75 14.61
N ILE A 324 -17.83 -19.80 15.34
CA ILE A 324 -17.88 -19.71 16.81
C ILE A 324 -19.03 -18.79 17.28
N HIS A 325 -19.58 -17.97 16.37
CA HIS A 325 -20.71 -17.07 16.60
C HIS A 325 -22.01 -17.62 15.99
#